data_AF-A0A2W6Y005-F1
#
_entry.id   AF-A0A2W6Y005-F1
#
_cell.length_a   1.000
_cell.length_b   1.000
_cell.length_c   1.000
_cell.angle_alpha   90.00
_cell.angle_beta   90.00
_cell.angle_gamma   90.00
#
_symmetry.space_group_name_H-M   'P 1'
#
loop_
_entity.id
_entity.type
_entity.pdbx_description
1 polymer ?
#
loop_
_entity_poly.entity_id
_entity_poly.type
_entity_poly.pdbx_seq_one_letter_code
_entity_poly.pdbx_strand_id
1 'polypeptide(L)'
;MALVLDLLNRDPRPNAGNPKADSGKSGEPRHPEKQKRPENPVLRKPDWIRVKAPGSAKWAETKAIVKAEKLVTVCEEAGCPNIGECWEKKHATFMIMGDTCTRA
;
A
#
# COMPACT_ATOMS: atom_id res chain seq x y z
N MET A 1 -21.80 -6.19 15.20
CA MET A 1 -22.07 -5.16 14.17
C MET A 1 -20.74 -4.80 13.53
N ALA A 2 -20.34 -5.55 12.49
CA ALA A 2 -19.05 -5.36 11.85
C ALA A 2 -19.04 -4.01 11.14
N LEU A 3 -18.21 -3.09 11.61
CA LEU A 3 -17.91 -1.86 10.91
C LEU A 3 -17.14 -2.28 9.66
N VAL A 4 -17.87 -2.52 8.55
CA VAL A 4 -17.26 -2.65 7.23
C VAL A 4 -16.68 -1.28 6.94
N LEU A 5 -15.42 -1.10 7.31
CA LEU A 5 -14.65 0.07 6.94
C LEU A 5 -14.57 0.01 5.42
N ASP A 6 -15.42 0.78 4.73
CA ASP A 6 -15.42 0.94 3.28
C ASP A 6 -14.17 1.73 2.86
N LEU A 7 -12.99 1.18 3.11
CA LEU A 7 -11.68 1.71 2.70
C LEU A 7 -11.59 1.87 1.17
N LEU A 8 -12.55 1.30 0.43
CA LEU A 8 -12.60 1.34 -1.04
C LEU A 8 -13.35 2.58 -1.56
N ASN A 9 -14.34 3.11 -0.84
CA ASN A 9 -15.04 4.37 -1.20
C ASN A 9 -14.81 5.53 -0.23
N ARG A 10 -14.43 5.25 1.02
CA ARG A 10 -13.94 6.22 2.01
C ARG A 10 -12.44 6.04 2.16
N ASP A 11 -11.74 6.31 1.08
CA ASP A 11 -10.30 6.44 1.10
C ASP A 11 -9.95 7.58 2.09
N PRO A 12 -9.22 7.32 3.19
CA PRO A 12 -8.82 8.35 4.14
C PRO A 12 -7.67 9.21 3.60
N ARG A 13 -7.12 8.88 2.42
CA ARG A 13 -6.23 9.79 1.71
C ARG A 13 -7.00 11.07 1.40
N PRO A 14 -6.39 12.25 1.62
CA PRO A 14 -7.07 13.52 1.44
C PRO A 14 -7.61 13.55 0.02
N ASN A 15 -8.92 13.82 -0.11
CA ASN A 15 -9.49 14.22 -1.38
C ASN A 15 -8.57 15.29 -2.00
N ALA A 16 -8.38 15.22 -3.32
CA ALA A 16 -7.44 16.01 -4.13
C ALA A 16 -7.54 17.55 -4.03
N GLY A 17 -8.27 18.09 -3.05
CA GLY A 17 -8.32 19.50 -2.69
C GLY A 17 -7.81 19.84 -1.28
N ASN A 18 -7.24 18.90 -0.50
CA ASN A 18 -6.68 19.22 0.82
C ASN A 18 -5.15 18.99 0.85
N PRO A 19 -4.32 20.05 0.89
CA PRO A 19 -2.85 19.96 0.81
C PRO A 19 -2.17 19.33 2.05
N LYS A 20 -2.92 18.71 2.96
CA LYS A 20 -2.40 18.18 4.24
C LYS A 20 -2.89 16.78 4.60
N ALA A 21 -2.61 15.77 3.78
CA ALA A 21 -2.50 14.42 4.33
C ALA A 21 -1.50 13.56 3.55
N ASP A 22 -0.24 13.91 3.74
CA ASP A 22 0.78 12.91 4.01
C ASP A 22 0.82 12.73 5.54
N SER A 23 0.29 11.62 6.04
CA SER A 23 0.48 11.21 7.42
C SER A 23 1.40 9.98 7.45
N GLY A 24 2.69 10.20 7.20
CA GLY A 24 3.72 9.18 7.28
C GLY A 24 5.14 9.72 7.43
N LYS A 25 5.42 10.45 8.53
CA LYS A 25 6.73 10.85 9.12
C LYS A 25 7.84 11.35 8.15
N SER A 26 8.34 12.55 8.48
CA SER A 26 9.31 13.42 7.79
C SER A 26 8.68 14.25 6.68
N GLY A 27 8.74 15.57 6.82
CA GLY A 27 8.10 16.53 5.90
C GLY A 27 8.77 16.65 4.54
N GLU A 28 9.57 15.67 4.13
CA GLU A 28 10.28 15.67 2.87
C GLU A 28 9.58 14.72 1.87
N PRO A 29 9.16 15.21 0.70
CA PRO A 29 8.48 14.38 -0.29
C PRO A 29 9.44 13.34 -0.87
N ARG A 30 8.96 12.10 -0.99
CA ARG A 30 9.75 10.96 -1.52
C ARG A 30 10.29 11.14 -2.94
N HIS A 31 9.72 12.07 -3.70
CA HIS A 31 10.11 12.41 -5.08
C HIS A 31 10.23 13.92 -5.28
N PRO A 32 11.34 14.56 -4.82
CA PRO A 32 11.55 15.99 -4.96
C PRO A 32 11.55 16.47 -6.42
N GLU A 33 11.99 15.63 -7.35
CA GLU A 33 12.05 15.90 -8.77
C GLU A 33 10.65 16.04 -9.41
N LYS A 34 9.61 15.48 -8.79
CA LYS A 34 8.23 15.55 -9.29
C LYS A 34 7.46 16.79 -8.80
N GLN A 35 7.98 17.54 -7.82
CA GLN A 35 7.27 18.66 -7.18
C GLN A 35 6.82 19.77 -8.15
N LYS A 36 7.56 19.98 -9.24
CA LYS A 36 7.28 21.06 -10.21
C LYS A 36 6.35 20.65 -11.34
N ARG A 37 5.91 19.39 -11.38
CA ARG A 37 5.03 18.89 -12.43
C ARG A 37 3.60 19.39 -12.19
N PRO A 38 2.82 19.70 -13.26
CA PRO A 38 1.41 20.01 -13.09
C PRO A 38 0.68 18.81 -12.48
N GLU A 39 -0.23 19.07 -11.55
CA GLU A 39 -1.05 18.03 -10.91
C GLU A 39 -1.91 17.33 -11.96
N ASN A 40 -1.80 16.00 -12.02
CA ASN A 40 -2.69 15.18 -12.84
C ASN A 40 -3.80 14.63 -11.94
N PRO A 41 -5.09 14.89 -12.23
CA PRO A 41 -6.17 14.41 -11.39
C PRO A 41 -6.15 12.88 -11.27
N VAL A 42 -6.23 12.38 -10.03
CA VAL A 42 -6.33 10.94 -9.77
C VAL A 42 -7.71 10.46 -10.23
N LEU A 43 -7.72 9.72 -11.33
CA LEU A 43 -8.95 9.11 -11.85
C LEU A 43 -9.39 7.94 -10.95
N ARG A 44 -10.71 7.77 -10.82
CA ARG A 44 -11.28 6.60 -10.15
C ARG A 44 -10.86 5.34 -10.91
N LYS A 45 -10.31 4.36 -10.19
CA LYS A 45 -10.03 3.04 -10.76
C LYS A 45 -11.34 2.39 -11.23
N PRO A 46 -11.39 1.72 -12.40
CA PRO A 46 -12.58 0.97 -12.83
C PRO A 46 -12.99 -0.12 -11.86
N ASP A 47 -14.23 -0.60 -11.97
CA ASP A 47 -14.77 -1.61 -11.03
C ASP A 47 -14.05 -2.97 -11.14
N TRP A 48 -13.63 -3.37 -12.35
CA TRP A 48 -13.05 -4.69 -12.62
C TRP A 48 -11.64 -4.90 -12.04
N ILE A 49 -10.88 -3.83 -11.73
CA ILE A 49 -9.52 -3.94 -11.18
C ILE A 49 -9.51 -3.95 -9.64
N ARG A 50 -10.67 -3.84 -9.00
CA ARG A 50 -10.76 -3.80 -7.53
C ARG A 50 -10.74 -5.21 -6.96
N VAL A 51 -9.98 -5.36 -5.89
CA VAL A 51 -9.84 -6.61 -5.13
C VAL A 51 -10.38 -6.42 -3.72
N LYS A 52 -10.77 -7.52 -3.07
CA LYS A 52 -11.21 -7.49 -1.67
C LYS A 52 -10.00 -7.30 -0.76
N ALA A 53 -10.23 -6.63 0.37
CA ALA A 53 -9.20 -6.51 1.40
C ALA A 53 -8.82 -7.89 1.95
N PRO A 54 -7.53 -8.13 2.31
CA PRO A 54 -7.11 -9.39 2.92
C PRO A 54 -7.85 -9.66 4.23
N GLY A 55 -8.27 -10.90 4.44
CA GLY A 55 -8.99 -11.30 5.67
C GLY A 55 -8.85 -12.78 6.04
N SER A 56 -8.02 -13.55 5.33
CA SER A 56 -7.84 -14.97 5.63
C SER A 56 -6.83 -15.19 6.76
N ALA A 57 -7.02 -16.26 7.55
CA ALA A 57 -6.11 -16.63 8.63
C ALA A 57 -4.69 -16.90 8.12
N LYS A 58 -4.56 -17.56 6.97
CA LYS A 58 -3.26 -17.85 6.33
C LYS A 58 -2.52 -16.59 5.89
N TRP A 59 -3.23 -15.56 5.42
CA TRP A 59 -2.62 -14.26 5.17
C TRP A 59 -2.03 -13.67 6.46
N ALA A 60 -2.78 -13.76 7.58
CA ALA A 60 -2.34 -13.25 8.87
C ALA A 60 -1.11 -14.01 9.43
N GLU A 61 -1.04 -15.33 9.22
CA GLU A 61 0.14 -16.15 9.54
C GLU A 61 1.37 -15.67 8.77
N THR A 62 1.28 -15.55 7.45
CA THR A 62 2.39 -15.06 6.62
C THR A 62 2.82 -13.66 7.03
N LYS A 63 1.86 -12.77 7.31
CA LYS A 63 2.12 -11.43 7.83
C LYS A 63 2.88 -11.44 9.15
N ALA A 64 2.48 -12.31 10.08
CA ALA A 64 3.13 -12.44 11.36
C ALA A 64 4.60 -12.87 11.22
N ILE A 65 4.87 -13.83 10.33
CA ILE A 65 6.24 -14.31 10.03
C ILE A 65 7.09 -13.18 9.46
N VAL A 66 6.64 -12.51 8.40
CA VAL A 66 7.37 -11.41 7.75
C VAL A 66 7.75 -10.33 8.76
N LYS A 67 6.80 -9.96 9.63
CA LYS A 67 7.01 -8.95 10.68
C LYS A 67 7.95 -9.43 11.78
N ALA A 68 7.81 -10.67 12.24
CA ALA A 68 8.65 -11.24 13.30
C ALA A 68 10.12 -11.31 12.87
N GLU A 69 10.35 -11.71 11.61
CA GLU A 69 11.68 -11.86 11.02
C GLU A 69 12.26 -10.55 10.45
N LYS A 70 11.54 -9.42 10.60
CA LYS A 70 11.95 -8.10 10.10
C LYS A 70 12.30 -8.12 8.61
N LEU A 71 11.54 -8.88 7.82
CA LEU A 71 11.75 -9.02 6.38
C LEU A 71 11.01 -7.91 5.63
N VAL A 72 11.63 -7.42 4.56
CA VAL A 72 11.01 -6.46 3.63
C VAL A 72 10.46 -7.21 2.43
N THR A 73 9.23 -6.90 2.02
CA THR A 73 8.59 -7.52 0.85
C THR A 73 8.11 -6.47 -0.13
N VAL A 74 8.25 -6.75 -1.43
CA VAL A 74 7.64 -5.89 -2.46
C VAL A 74 6.10 -5.94 -2.39
N CYS A 75 5.54 -6.99 -1.78
CA CYS A 75 4.11 -7.12 -1.54
C CYS A 75 3.56 -5.95 -0.72
N GLU A 76 4.27 -5.56 0.36
CA GLU A 76 3.90 -4.45 1.23
C GLU A 76 4.39 -3.10 0.69
N GLU A 77 5.67 -3.00 0.30
CA GLU A 77 6.27 -1.73 -0.12
C GLU A 77 5.64 -1.14 -1.39
N ALA A 78 5.24 -1.98 -2.34
CA ALA A 78 4.59 -1.52 -3.57
C ALA A 78 3.06 -1.39 -3.44
N GLY A 79 2.47 -1.71 -2.28
CA GLY A 79 1.02 -1.74 -2.10
C GLY A 79 0.32 -2.70 -3.06
N CYS A 80 0.89 -3.90 -3.24
CA CYS A 80 0.42 -4.87 -4.23
C CYS A 80 -1.04 -5.27 -3.95
N PRO A 81 -1.97 -5.15 -4.91
CA PRO A 81 -3.38 -5.52 -4.71
C PRO A 81 -3.54 -7.02 -4.43
N ASN A 82 -2.61 -7.86 -4.88
CA ASN A 82 -2.70 -9.31 -4.77
C ASN A 82 -2.14 -9.87 -3.46
N ILE A 83 -1.72 -9.02 -2.51
CA ILE A 83 -1.10 -9.46 -1.25
C ILE A 83 -1.99 -10.44 -0.47
N GLY A 84 -3.31 -10.26 -0.50
CA GLY A 84 -4.26 -11.17 0.13
C GLY A 84 -4.19 -12.59 -0.41
N GLU A 85 -4.28 -12.73 -1.75
CA GLU A 85 -4.27 -14.03 -2.42
C GLU A 85 -2.89 -14.70 -2.36
N CYS A 86 -1.81 -13.95 -2.59
CA CYS A 86 -0.45 -14.50 -2.59
C CYS A 86 -0.07 -15.06 -1.23
N TRP A 87 -0.31 -14.31 -0.15
CA TRP A 87 0.08 -14.72 1.20
C TRP A 87 -0.82 -15.82 1.77
N GLU A 88 -2.08 -15.90 1.34
CA GLU A 88 -2.94 -17.04 1.65
C GLU A 88 -2.38 -18.36 1.10
N LYS A 89 -1.72 -18.30 -0.06
CA LYS A 89 -1.00 -19.42 -0.69
C LYS A 89 0.42 -19.62 -0.14
N LYS A 90 0.84 -18.85 0.88
CA LYS A 90 2.21 -18.84 1.41
C LYS A 90 3.26 -18.48 0.34
N HIS A 91 2.95 -17.49 -0.50
CA HIS A 91 3.87 -16.95 -1.50
C HIS A 91 4.19 -15.48 -1.18
N ALA A 92 5.48 -15.16 -1.08
CA ALA A 92 5.96 -13.80 -0.85
C ALA A 92 7.20 -13.54 -1.70
N THR A 93 7.35 -12.29 -2.14
CA THR A 93 8.53 -11.82 -2.87
C THR A 93 9.28 -10.83 -2.00
N PHE A 94 10.53 -11.13 -1.69
CA PHE A 94 11.35 -10.39 -0.73
C PHE A 94 12.22 -9.33 -1.42
N MET A 95 12.47 -8.25 -0.69
CA MET A 95 13.45 -7.22 -1.04
C MET A 95 14.66 -7.38 -0.13
N ILE A 96 15.80 -7.77 -0.70
CA ILE A 96 16.99 -8.14 0.09
C ILE A 96 17.86 -6.95 0.52
N MET A 97 17.74 -5.80 -0.15
CA MET A 97 18.56 -4.60 0.11
C MET A 97 17.80 -3.53 0.92
N GLY A 98 16.75 -3.92 1.63
CA GLY A 98 15.88 -3.00 2.38
C GLY A 98 14.71 -2.47 1.56
N ASP A 99 14.04 -1.47 2.12
CA ASP A 99 12.83 -0.82 1.61
C ASP A 99 13.10 0.35 0.65
N THR A 100 14.29 0.95 0.76
CA THR A 100 14.64 2.19 0.07
C THR A 100 15.26 1.92 -1.29
N CYS A 101 14.58 2.36 -2.34
CA CYS A 101 15.12 2.37 -3.70
C CYS A 101 15.83 3.71 -3.98
N THR A 102 17.06 3.68 -4.50
CA THR A 102 17.81 4.89 -4.89
C THR A 102 17.42 5.45 -6.25
N ARG A 103 16.45 4.83 -6.94
CA ARG A 103 15.92 5.28 -8.22
C ARG A 103 14.73 6.22 -8.00
N ALA A 104 14.82 7.43 -8.56
CA ALA A 104 13.79 8.48 -8.52
C ALA A 104 12.75 8.36 -9.66
#